data_AF-A0A4Q1S8E9-F1
#
_entry.id   AF-A0A4Q1S8E9-F1
#
_cell.length_a   1.000
_cell.length_b   1.000
_cell.length_c   1.000
_cell.angle_alpha   90.00
_cell.angle_beta   90.00
_cell.angle_gamma   90.00
#
_symmetry.space_group_name_H-M   'P 1'
#
loop_
_entity.id
_entity.type
_entity.pdbx_description
1 polymer ?
#
loop_
_entity_poly.entity_id
_entity_poly.type
_entity_poly.pdbx_seq_one_letter_code
_entity_poly.pdbx_strand_id
1 'polypeptide(L)'
;MHPEDRALWAARAAELSHAASAGGYALESVGPDHLPQGWQVDQSVCPLMSDVLLLHYRRTFEDGRESLFTAILPRNGGHVRVLEILHRGAATFVPTITSRQTLELFNHLVAKEELRNAMKPYGSWLAAGVCYAELNGMEPRVPRRPETDPATAGAMPPSLLLDGENGDRRIIFSDRASEHGYTVWTVVVDAQGVLRSAREEEEHTTWQRKPASH
;
A
#
# COMPACT_ATOMS: atom_id res chain seq x y z
N MET A 1 3.60 3.83 16.64
CA MET A 1 3.02 5.18 16.40
C MET A 1 3.67 6.21 17.31
N HIS A 2 4.20 7.30 16.75
CA HIS A 2 4.77 8.40 17.52
C HIS A 2 3.69 9.15 18.33
N PRO A 3 4.05 9.82 19.46
CA PRO A 3 3.09 10.55 20.28
C PRO A 3 2.31 11.63 19.51
N GLU A 4 2.98 12.35 18.61
CA GLU A 4 2.35 13.40 17.77
C GLU A 4 1.32 12.83 16.81
N ASP A 5 1.65 11.69 16.18
CA ASP A 5 0.73 10.97 15.29
C ASP A 5 -0.50 10.47 16.04
N ARG A 6 -0.29 9.97 17.26
CA ARG A 6 -1.39 9.53 18.14
C ARG A 6 -2.30 10.70 18.52
N ALA A 7 -1.73 11.87 18.82
CA ALA A 7 -2.49 13.06 19.15
C ALA A 7 -3.30 13.55 17.93
N LEU A 8 -2.69 13.60 16.74
CA LEU A 8 -3.39 13.93 15.50
C LEU A 8 -4.54 12.94 15.24
N TRP A 9 -4.26 11.64 15.31
CA TRP A 9 -5.27 10.62 15.09
C TRP A 9 -6.47 10.75 16.06
N ALA A 10 -6.22 10.93 17.36
CA ALA A 10 -7.25 11.14 18.36
C ALA A 10 -8.07 12.43 18.08
N ALA A 11 -7.40 13.53 17.72
CA ALA A 11 -8.04 14.80 17.39
C ALA A 11 -8.92 14.73 16.14
N ARG A 12 -8.65 13.79 15.21
CA ARG A 12 -9.39 13.62 13.95
C ARG A 12 -10.36 12.43 13.96
N ALA A 13 -10.56 11.77 15.11
CA ALA A 13 -11.33 10.53 15.22
C ALA A 13 -12.79 10.66 14.74
N ALA A 14 -13.46 11.77 15.04
CA ALA A 14 -14.84 11.99 14.61
C ALA A 14 -14.97 12.12 13.08
N GLU A 15 -14.06 12.86 12.45
CA GLU A 15 -14.05 13.01 10.99
C GLU A 15 -13.67 11.70 10.29
N LEU A 16 -12.71 10.97 10.86
CA LEU A 16 -12.35 9.63 10.37
C LEU A 16 -13.53 8.66 10.45
N SER A 17 -14.24 8.62 11.57
CA SER A 17 -15.44 7.78 11.73
C SER A 17 -16.51 8.12 10.69
N HIS A 18 -16.75 9.42 10.46
CA HIS A 18 -17.68 9.87 9.43
C HIS A 18 -17.23 9.44 8.02
N ALA A 19 -15.97 9.70 7.65
CA ALA A 19 -15.43 9.31 6.35
C ALA A 19 -15.45 7.78 6.12
N ALA A 20 -15.11 7.00 7.14
CA ALA A 20 -15.15 5.55 7.08
C ALA A 20 -16.58 5.01 6.91
N SER A 21 -17.56 5.62 7.60
CA SER A 21 -18.96 5.21 7.49
C SER A 21 -19.54 5.41 6.09
N ALA A 22 -19.06 6.40 5.33
CA ALA A 22 -19.48 6.62 3.95
C ALA A 22 -19.09 5.44 3.03
N GLY A 23 -17.98 4.77 3.32
CA GLY A 23 -17.54 3.53 2.66
C GLY A 23 -18.07 2.24 3.32
N GLY A 24 -19.03 2.35 4.23
CA GLY A 24 -19.61 1.19 4.92
C GLY A 24 -18.73 0.59 6.02
N TYR A 25 -17.69 1.30 6.46
CA TYR A 25 -16.80 0.88 7.54
C TYR A 25 -17.25 1.49 8.87
N ALA A 26 -17.91 0.67 9.68
CA ALA A 26 -18.37 1.07 11.01
C ALA A 26 -17.19 1.02 12.01
N LEU A 27 -16.73 2.20 12.43
CA LEU A 27 -15.81 2.38 13.55
C LEU A 27 -16.60 2.60 14.84
N GLU A 28 -17.51 1.67 15.15
CA GLU A 28 -18.35 1.74 16.35
C GLU A 28 -17.51 1.47 17.59
N SER A 29 -17.76 2.25 18.64
CA SER A 29 -17.15 2.13 19.98
C SER A 29 -15.62 2.25 19.99
N VAL A 30 -15.16 3.41 20.40
CA VAL A 30 -13.76 3.70 20.68
C VAL A 30 -13.43 3.11 22.07
N GLY A 31 -12.58 2.10 22.12
CA GLY A 31 -12.09 1.51 23.38
C GLY A 31 -11.23 2.51 24.18
N PRO A 32 -10.79 2.13 25.40
CA PRO A 32 -10.02 3.01 26.29
C PRO A 32 -8.75 3.59 25.64
N ASP A 33 -8.18 2.89 24.65
CA ASP A 33 -6.95 3.27 23.94
C ASP A 33 -7.19 4.08 22.65
N HIS A 34 -8.41 4.59 22.46
CA HIS A 34 -8.86 5.25 21.22
C HIS A 34 -8.94 4.35 19.98
N LEU A 35 -8.84 3.03 20.16
CA LEU A 35 -8.96 2.02 19.10
C LEU A 35 -10.43 1.62 18.89
N PRO A 36 -10.96 1.66 17.66
CA PRO A 36 -12.28 1.10 17.36
C PRO A 36 -12.31 -0.39 17.68
N GLN A 37 -13.34 -0.87 18.39
CA GLN A 37 -13.38 -2.25 18.83
C GLN A 37 -13.35 -3.23 17.64
N GLY A 38 -12.47 -4.23 17.72
CA GLY A 38 -12.32 -5.25 16.67
C GLY A 38 -11.55 -4.80 15.44
N TRP A 39 -10.99 -3.59 15.42
CA TRP A 39 -10.10 -3.11 14.38
C TRP A 39 -8.65 -3.16 14.85
N GLN A 40 -7.79 -3.71 13.99
CA GLN A 40 -6.35 -3.52 14.04
C GLN A 40 -6.01 -2.23 13.30
N VAL A 41 -5.11 -1.43 13.88
CA VAL A 41 -4.70 -0.16 13.31
C VAL A 41 -3.17 -0.11 13.29
N ASP A 42 -2.62 -0.05 12.09
CA ASP A 42 -1.19 0.05 11.87
C ASP A 42 -0.86 1.38 11.19
N GLN A 43 0.20 2.03 11.66
CA GLN A 43 0.70 3.22 11.00
C GLN A 43 1.68 2.81 9.90
N SER A 44 1.38 3.22 8.67
CA SER A 44 2.30 3.11 7.56
C SER A 44 3.24 4.33 7.52
N VAL A 45 4.52 4.08 7.23
CA VAL A 45 5.54 5.13 7.10
C VAL A 45 5.99 5.20 5.65
N CYS A 46 5.38 6.10 4.88
CA CYS A 46 5.84 6.44 3.54
C CYS A 46 6.70 7.72 3.59
N PRO A 47 8.00 7.65 3.28
CA PRO A 47 8.89 8.82 3.34
C PRO A 47 8.51 9.92 2.32
N LEU A 48 7.83 9.55 1.23
CA LEU A 48 7.39 10.49 0.17
C LEU A 48 6.07 11.19 0.49
N MET A 49 5.40 10.82 1.59
CA MET A 49 4.11 11.37 2.02
C MET A 49 4.21 11.90 3.44
N SER A 50 5.24 12.71 3.70
CA SER A 50 5.54 13.21 5.06
C SER A 50 4.47 14.13 5.63
N ASP A 51 3.67 14.81 4.79
CA ASP A 51 2.61 15.73 5.18
C ASP A 51 1.30 15.05 5.59
N VAL A 52 1.23 13.72 5.55
CA VAL A 52 0.07 12.95 5.98
C VAL A 52 0.47 11.86 6.97
N LEU A 53 -0.50 11.44 7.77
CA LEU A 53 -0.46 10.20 8.54
C LEU A 53 -1.31 9.17 7.80
N LEU A 54 -0.68 8.06 7.41
CA LEU A 54 -1.33 6.89 6.80
C LEU A 54 -1.62 5.85 7.88
N LEU A 55 -2.87 5.44 8.01
CA LEU A 55 -3.30 4.40 8.93
C LEU A 55 -4.02 3.29 8.16
N HIS A 56 -3.59 2.05 8.33
CA HIS A 56 -4.29 0.89 7.81
C HIS A 56 -5.23 0.36 8.86
N TYR A 57 -6.48 0.17 8.47
CA TYR A 57 -7.51 -0.40 9.31
C TYR A 57 -7.87 -1.78 8.80
N ARG A 58 -7.60 -2.81 9.60
CA ARG A 58 -7.96 -4.20 9.28
C ARG A 58 -8.92 -4.76 10.31
N ARG A 59 -9.97 -5.42 9.84
CA ARG A 59 -10.88 -6.20 10.68
C ARG A 59 -11.11 -7.56 10.06
N THR A 60 -10.70 -8.61 10.77
CA THR A 60 -10.98 -10.00 10.42
C THR A 60 -12.24 -10.45 11.17
N PHE A 61 -13.18 -11.05 10.45
CA PHE A 61 -14.43 -11.57 11.01
C PHE A 61 -14.27 -13.05 11.41
N GLU A 62 -15.21 -13.56 12.21
CA GLU A 62 -15.18 -14.97 12.66
C GLU A 62 -15.23 -15.98 11.51
N ASP A 63 -15.77 -15.59 10.36
CA ASP A 63 -15.82 -16.39 9.13
C ASP A 63 -14.56 -16.27 8.25
N GLY A 64 -13.52 -15.58 8.74
CA GLY A 64 -12.25 -15.39 8.05
C GLY A 64 -12.26 -14.31 6.97
N ARG A 65 -13.39 -13.66 6.70
CA ARG A 65 -13.43 -12.51 5.78
C ARG A 65 -12.75 -11.31 6.41
N GLU A 66 -12.29 -10.38 5.57
CA GLU A 66 -11.60 -9.18 6.03
C GLU A 66 -12.23 -7.89 5.50
N SER A 67 -12.14 -6.82 6.28
CA SER A 67 -12.33 -5.46 5.80
C SER A 67 -11.04 -4.69 5.99
N LEU A 68 -10.63 -3.98 4.94
CA LEU A 68 -9.39 -3.23 4.86
C LEU A 68 -9.65 -1.87 4.22
N PHE A 69 -9.17 -0.81 4.85
CA PHE A 69 -9.13 0.52 4.25
C PHE A 69 -7.90 1.29 4.74
N THR A 70 -7.45 2.26 3.95
CA THR A 70 -6.40 3.21 4.35
C THR A 70 -7.03 4.54 4.70
N ALA A 71 -6.80 5.02 5.90
CA ALA A 71 -7.12 6.39 6.30
C ALA A 71 -5.93 7.31 6.05
N ILE A 72 -6.20 8.48 5.48
CA ILE A 72 -5.21 9.49 5.13
C ILE A 72 -5.58 10.74 5.91
N LEU A 73 -4.73 11.09 6.88
CA LEU A 73 -4.94 12.22 7.79
C LEU A 73 -3.91 13.32 7.48
N PRO A 74 -4.30 14.44 6.87
CA PRO A 74 -3.40 15.57 6.64
C PRO A 74 -2.87 16.17 7.94
N ARG A 75 -1.56 16.41 8.02
CA ARG A 75 -0.91 17.05 9.18
C ARG A 75 -1.11 18.56 9.18
N ASN A 76 -1.11 19.19 8.01
CA ASN A 76 -1.14 20.64 7.83
C ASN A 76 -2.54 21.19 7.53
N GLY A 77 -3.59 20.51 8.02
CA GLY A 77 -4.98 20.84 7.72
C GLY A 77 -5.51 20.20 6.43
N GLY A 78 -6.83 20.26 6.24
CA GLY A 78 -7.54 19.54 5.19
C GLY A 78 -8.39 18.38 5.73
N HIS A 79 -9.04 17.65 4.82
CA HIS A 79 -10.00 16.62 5.16
C HIS A 79 -9.38 15.23 5.25
N VAL A 80 -9.85 14.43 6.22
CA VAL A 80 -9.56 13.00 6.29
C VAL A 80 -10.16 12.32 5.08
N ARG A 81 -9.38 11.45 4.44
CA ARG A 81 -9.84 10.62 3.32
C ARG A 81 -9.75 9.15 3.70
N VAL A 82 -10.67 8.36 3.19
CA VAL A 82 -10.67 6.90 3.33
C VAL A 82 -10.56 6.30 1.94
N LEU A 83 -9.56 5.46 1.75
CA LEU A 83 -9.38 4.66 0.56
C LEU A 83 -9.86 3.23 0.86
N GLU A 84 -10.96 2.86 0.23
CA GLU A 84 -11.58 1.55 0.40
C GLU A 84 -10.76 0.51 -0.35
N ILE A 85 -10.45 -0.63 0.28
CA ILE A 85 -9.62 -1.68 -0.33
C ILE A 85 -10.42 -2.97 -0.36
N LEU A 86 -10.90 -3.42 0.80
CA LEU A 86 -11.75 -4.60 0.94
C LEU A 86 -12.91 -4.30 1.89
N HIS A 87 -14.12 -4.74 1.53
CA HIS A 87 -15.27 -4.75 2.43
C HIS A 87 -15.82 -6.17 2.53
N ARG A 88 -15.73 -6.77 3.72
CA ARG A 88 -16.14 -8.15 4.01
C ARG A 88 -15.67 -9.17 2.95
N GLY A 89 -14.40 -9.10 2.57
CA GLY A 89 -13.74 -9.98 1.61
C GLY A 89 -13.98 -9.64 0.15
N ALA A 90 -14.79 -8.61 -0.15
CA ALA A 90 -15.01 -8.13 -1.51
C ALA A 90 -14.15 -6.90 -1.79
N ALA A 91 -13.34 -6.97 -2.85
CA ALA A 91 -12.72 -5.78 -3.42
C ALA A 91 -13.78 -4.91 -4.14
N THR A 92 -13.48 -3.63 -4.28
CA THR A 92 -14.26 -2.71 -5.12
C THR A 92 -14.25 -3.19 -6.59
N PHE A 93 -15.31 -2.86 -7.35
CA PHE A 93 -15.45 -3.32 -8.73
C PHE A 93 -14.25 -2.92 -9.62
N VAL A 94 -13.69 -1.74 -9.37
CA VAL A 94 -12.40 -1.32 -9.92
C VAL A 94 -11.38 -1.41 -8.79
N PRO A 95 -10.37 -2.30 -8.89
CA PRO A 95 -9.35 -2.43 -7.87
C PRO A 95 -8.70 -1.09 -7.55
N THR A 96 -8.57 -0.79 -6.26
CA THR A 96 -8.02 0.47 -5.77
C THR A 96 -6.65 0.78 -6.36
N ILE A 97 -5.82 -0.25 -6.58
CA ILE A 97 -4.47 -0.17 -7.14
C ILE A 97 -4.45 0.41 -8.56
N THR A 98 -5.46 0.10 -9.38
CA THR A 98 -5.52 0.53 -10.79
C THR A 98 -6.45 1.72 -11.01
N SER A 99 -7.17 2.15 -9.96
CA SER A 99 -8.17 3.20 -10.06
C SER A 99 -7.51 4.56 -10.37
N ARG A 100 -8.11 5.30 -11.31
CA ARG A 100 -7.67 6.66 -11.64
C ARG A 100 -7.68 7.58 -10.43
N GLN A 101 -8.67 7.43 -9.55
CA GLN A 101 -8.80 8.26 -8.35
C GLN A 101 -7.64 8.04 -7.37
N THR A 102 -7.19 6.79 -7.21
CA THR A 102 -6.04 6.45 -6.36
C THR A 102 -4.74 6.99 -6.95
N LEU A 103 -4.55 6.87 -8.26
CA LEU A 103 -3.39 7.42 -8.96
C LEU A 103 -3.33 8.95 -8.82
N GLU A 104 -4.46 9.65 -9.02
CA GLU A 104 -4.56 11.09 -8.83
C GLU A 104 -4.33 11.51 -7.37
N LEU A 105 -4.84 10.73 -6.41
CA LEU A 105 -4.60 10.96 -4.99
C LEU A 105 -3.11 10.83 -4.63
N PHE A 106 -2.43 9.78 -5.08
CA PHE A 106 -1.00 9.62 -4.87
C PHE A 106 -0.22 10.82 -5.44
N ASN A 107 -0.55 11.23 -6.65
CA ASN A 107 0.06 12.39 -7.32
C ASN A 107 -0.24 13.73 -6.64
N HIS A 108 -1.26 13.79 -5.79
CA HIS A 108 -1.55 14.96 -4.96
C HIS A 108 -0.78 14.90 -3.63
N LEU A 109 -0.56 13.71 -3.08
CA LEU A 109 0.13 13.50 -1.81
C LEU A 109 1.66 13.58 -1.93
N VAL A 110 2.21 13.24 -3.09
CA VAL A 110 3.66 13.26 -3.34
C VAL A 110 3.99 14.41 -4.29
N ALA A 111 4.93 15.28 -3.89
CA ALA A 111 5.38 16.36 -4.75
C ALA A 111 6.06 15.82 -6.02
N LYS A 112 5.70 16.34 -7.19
CA LYS A 112 6.27 15.90 -8.49
C LYS A 112 7.79 15.95 -8.53
N GLU A 113 8.37 17.00 -7.93
CA GLU A 113 9.83 17.14 -7.83
C GLU A 113 10.46 16.02 -7.01
N GLU A 114 9.84 15.69 -5.88
CA GLU A 114 10.30 14.65 -4.99
C GLU A 114 10.22 13.28 -5.66
N LEU A 115 9.09 12.97 -6.31
CA LEU A 115 8.93 11.73 -7.05
C LEU A 115 9.95 11.65 -8.20
N ARG A 116 10.13 12.72 -8.98
CA ARG A 116 11.14 12.75 -10.06
C ARG A 116 12.56 12.53 -9.54
N ASN A 117 12.89 13.07 -8.37
CA ASN A 117 14.19 12.86 -7.74
C ASN A 117 14.35 11.43 -7.21
N ALA A 118 13.31 10.87 -6.59
CA ALA A 118 13.28 9.47 -6.16
C ALA A 118 13.52 8.53 -7.34
N MET A 119 12.96 8.85 -8.51
CA MET A 119 13.05 8.02 -9.71
C MET A 119 14.42 8.01 -10.41
N LYS A 120 15.43 8.76 -9.94
CA LYS A 120 16.81 8.71 -10.48
C LYS A 120 17.45 7.34 -10.18
N PRO A 121 18.47 6.89 -10.95
CA PRO A 121 19.11 5.59 -10.74
C PRO A 121 19.64 5.36 -9.30
N TYR A 122 20.13 6.42 -8.67
CA TYR A 122 20.61 6.42 -7.27
C TYR A 122 19.61 7.05 -6.29
N GLY A 123 18.38 7.31 -6.74
CA GLY A 123 17.30 7.83 -5.92
C GLY A 123 16.57 6.73 -5.15
N SER A 124 15.57 7.13 -4.38
CA SER A 124 14.73 6.25 -3.56
C SER A 124 13.54 5.65 -4.35
N TRP A 125 13.75 5.22 -5.59
CA TRP A 125 12.69 4.74 -6.49
C TRP A 125 11.91 3.56 -5.92
N LEU A 126 12.57 2.66 -5.17
CA LEU A 126 11.88 1.55 -4.52
C LEU A 126 10.91 2.05 -3.45
N ALA A 127 11.31 3.07 -2.69
CA ALA A 127 10.42 3.69 -1.71
C ALA A 127 9.19 4.31 -2.38
N ALA A 128 9.30 4.83 -3.61
CA ALA A 128 8.13 5.30 -4.37
C ALA A 128 7.14 4.18 -4.70
N GLY A 129 7.65 3.04 -5.17
CA GLY A 129 6.81 1.86 -5.43
C GLY A 129 6.13 1.34 -4.16
N VAL A 130 6.90 1.19 -3.08
CA VAL A 130 6.40 0.72 -1.78
C VAL A 130 5.38 1.71 -1.20
N CYS A 131 5.64 3.01 -1.24
CA CYS A 131 4.69 4.04 -0.82
C CYS A 131 3.35 3.97 -1.54
N TYR A 132 3.34 3.63 -2.84
CA TYR A 132 2.08 3.45 -3.56
C TYR A 132 1.34 2.19 -3.10
N ALA A 133 2.04 1.08 -2.88
CA ALA A 133 1.44 -0.14 -2.34
C ALA A 133 0.88 0.09 -0.92
N GLU A 134 1.64 0.78 -0.07
CA GLU A 134 1.22 1.20 1.27
C GLU A 134 -0.01 2.11 1.25
N LEU A 135 -0.13 3.04 0.31
CA LEU A 135 -1.36 3.82 0.14
C LEU A 135 -2.57 2.92 -0.09
N ASN A 136 -2.39 1.82 -0.83
CA ASN A 136 -3.38 0.80 -1.12
C ASN A 136 -3.55 -0.24 0.02
N GLY A 137 -3.05 0.03 1.22
CA GLY A 137 -3.22 -0.79 2.43
C GLY A 137 -2.47 -2.11 2.41
N MET A 138 -1.49 -2.22 1.52
CA MET A 138 -0.54 -3.32 1.52
C MET A 138 0.57 -3.02 2.50
N GLU A 139 1.23 -4.06 3.02
CA GLU A 139 2.37 -3.93 3.94
C GLU A 139 3.62 -4.60 3.31
N PRO A 140 4.21 -4.01 2.24
CA PRO A 140 5.20 -4.73 1.44
C PRO A 140 6.46 -5.06 2.23
N ARG A 141 6.80 -6.34 2.29
CA ARG A 141 8.04 -6.90 2.85
C ARG A 141 8.95 -7.30 1.71
N VAL A 142 9.48 -6.30 1.01
CA VAL A 142 10.34 -6.50 -0.15
C VAL A 142 11.62 -7.26 0.26
N PRO A 143 11.83 -8.49 -0.25
CA PRO A 143 12.98 -9.29 0.14
C PRO A 143 14.26 -8.66 -0.44
N ARG A 144 15.30 -8.52 0.41
CA ARG A 144 16.62 -8.05 -0.04
C ARG A 144 17.37 -9.11 -0.87
N ARG A 145 17.03 -10.38 -0.65
CA ARG A 145 17.63 -11.57 -1.25
C ARG A 145 16.53 -12.59 -1.53
N PRO A 146 15.70 -12.36 -2.57
CA PRO A 146 14.56 -13.22 -2.87
C PRO A 146 14.94 -14.69 -3.01
N GLU A 147 16.14 -14.98 -3.50
CA GLU A 147 16.70 -16.33 -3.70
C GLU A 147 16.90 -17.14 -2.42
N THR A 148 16.90 -16.49 -1.25
CA THR A 148 17.13 -17.15 0.05
C THR A 148 15.85 -17.63 0.73
N ASP A 149 14.69 -17.24 0.22
CA ASP A 149 13.39 -17.58 0.77
C ASP A 149 12.60 -18.41 -0.26
N PRO A 150 12.20 -19.65 0.06
CA PRO A 150 11.45 -20.50 -0.85
C PRO A 150 10.18 -19.85 -1.42
N ALA A 151 9.51 -18.99 -0.64
CA ALA A 151 8.30 -18.30 -1.06
C ALA A 151 8.56 -17.23 -2.14
N THR A 152 9.79 -16.72 -2.22
CA THR A 152 10.19 -15.65 -3.14
C THR A 152 11.34 -16.05 -4.05
N ALA A 153 11.75 -17.33 -4.08
CA ALA A 153 12.95 -17.76 -4.81
C ALA A 153 12.87 -17.52 -6.34
N GLY A 154 11.66 -17.43 -6.89
CA GLY A 154 11.41 -17.06 -8.29
C GLY A 154 11.27 -15.56 -8.53
N ALA A 155 11.20 -14.75 -7.47
CA ALA A 155 11.01 -13.32 -7.58
C ALA A 155 12.26 -12.62 -8.11
N MET A 156 12.07 -11.65 -8.99
CA MET A 156 13.16 -10.79 -9.45
C MET A 156 13.58 -9.81 -8.34
N PRO A 157 14.87 -9.48 -8.23
CA PRO A 157 15.30 -8.37 -7.40
C PRO A 157 14.58 -7.07 -7.80
N PRO A 158 14.28 -6.17 -6.85
CA PRO A 158 13.71 -4.87 -7.17
C PRO A 158 14.51 -4.16 -8.25
N SER A 159 13.83 -3.66 -9.26
CA SER A 159 14.43 -3.14 -10.48
C SER A 159 13.77 -1.84 -10.91
N LEU A 160 14.59 -0.91 -11.42
CA LEU A 160 14.15 0.29 -12.10
C LEU A 160 14.48 0.16 -13.59
N LEU A 161 13.46 0.07 -14.43
CA LEU A 161 13.60 0.09 -15.88
C LEU A 161 13.37 1.51 -16.39
N LEU A 162 14.27 1.97 -17.26
CA LEU A 162 14.21 3.28 -17.90
C LEU A 162 13.75 3.09 -19.35
N ASP A 163 12.60 3.65 -19.70
CA ASP A 163 12.11 3.68 -21.07
C ASP A 163 12.75 4.86 -21.81
N GLY A 164 13.57 4.56 -22.81
CA GLY A 164 14.30 5.56 -23.60
C GLY A 164 13.43 6.32 -24.61
N GLU A 165 12.26 5.80 -24.99
CA GLU A 165 11.41 6.40 -26.02
C GLU A 165 10.43 7.41 -25.42
N ASN A 166 9.77 7.05 -24.33
CA ASN A 166 8.74 7.89 -23.70
C ASN A 166 9.23 8.61 -22.43
N GLY A 167 10.42 8.25 -21.93
CA GLY A 167 10.96 8.80 -20.68
C GLY A 167 10.30 8.23 -19.41
N ASP A 168 9.42 7.25 -19.57
CA ASP A 168 8.77 6.53 -18.48
C ASP A 168 9.80 5.73 -17.67
N ARG A 169 9.49 5.59 -16.38
CA ARG A 169 10.32 4.85 -15.44
C ARG A 169 9.44 3.83 -14.74
N ARG A 170 9.79 2.56 -14.89
CA ARG A 170 9.03 1.43 -14.37
C ARG A 170 9.76 0.82 -13.18
N ILE A 171 9.12 0.86 -12.04
CA ILE A 171 9.56 0.16 -10.83
C ILE A 171 8.93 -1.22 -10.86
N ILE A 172 9.74 -2.25 -10.67
CA ILE A 172 9.30 -3.63 -10.48
C ILE A 172 9.86 -4.11 -9.14
N PHE A 173 9.01 -4.61 -8.27
CA PHE A 173 9.45 -5.26 -7.03
C PHE A 173 8.49 -6.38 -6.66
N SER A 174 8.96 -7.30 -5.83
CA SER A 174 8.13 -8.37 -5.30
C SER A 174 7.94 -8.20 -3.80
N ASP A 175 6.78 -8.62 -3.34
CA ASP A 175 6.40 -8.69 -1.93
C ASP A 175 5.99 -10.13 -1.60
N ARG A 176 6.31 -10.60 -0.40
CA ARG A 176 5.89 -11.93 0.04
C ARG A 176 4.39 -11.89 0.38
N ALA A 177 3.59 -12.60 -0.40
CA ALA A 177 2.13 -12.63 -0.25
C ALA A 177 1.66 -13.76 0.69
N SER A 178 2.35 -14.90 0.67
CA SER A 178 1.98 -16.07 1.49
C SER A 178 3.19 -16.94 1.84
N GLU A 179 2.93 -18.12 2.42
CA GLU A 179 3.97 -19.13 2.62
C GLU A 179 4.54 -19.67 1.30
N HIS A 180 3.76 -19.60 0.22
CA HIS A 180 4.09 -20.26 -1.05
C HIS A 180 3.89 -19.35 -2.26
N GLY A 181 3.93 -18.04 -2.07
CA GLY A 181 3.72 -17.10 -3.15
C GLY A 181 4.14 -15.69 -2.81
N TYR A 182 4.30 -14.91 -3.87
CA TYR A 182 4.71 -13.51 -3.84
C TYR A 182 3.87 -12.71 -4.82
N THR A 183 3.72 -11.42 -4.57
CA THR A 183 3.05 -10.49 -5.48
C THR A 183 4.10 -9.66 -6.20
N VAL A 184 4.00 -9.55 -7.52
CA VAL A 184 4.83 -8.68 -8.35
C VAL A 184 4.10 -7.36 -8.55
N TRP A 185 4.74 -6.29 -8.10
CA TRP A 185 4.29 -4.92 -8.30
C TRP A 185 4.98 -4.31 -9.51
N THR A 186 4.19 -3.68 -10.37
CA THR A 186 4.68 -2.83 -11.45
C THR A 186 4.09 -1.44 -11.30
N VAL A 187 4.94 -0.41 -11.16
CA VAL A 187 4.55 0.98 -10.96
C VAL A 187 5.24 1.84 -12.02
N VAL A 188 4.49 2.65 -12.77
CA VAL A 188 5.02 3.46 -13.89
C VAL A 188 4.87 4.94 -13.58
N VAL A 189 5.99 5.65 -13.58
CA VAL A 189 6.07 7.10 -13.37
C VAL A 189 6.64 7.75 -14.63
N ASP A 190 6.02 8.82 -15.11
CA ASP A 190 6.51 9.56 -16.27
C ASP A 190 7.74 10.44 -15.94
N ALA A 191 8.35 11.03 -16.97
CA ALA A 191 9.50 11.91 -16.83
C ALA A 191 9.23 13.17 -15.99
N GLN A 192 7.96 13.55 -15.82
CA GLN A 192 7.51 14.71 -15.06
C GLN A 192 7.28 14.39 -13.58
N GLY A 193 7.46 13.13 -13.16
CA GLY A 193 7.21 12.70 -11.79
C GLY A 193 5.73 12.56 -11.50
N VAL A 194 4.95 12.05 -12.46
CA VAL A 194 3.54 11.70 -12.28
C VAL A 194 3.38 10.19 -12.42
N LEU A 195 2.77 9.57 -11.42
CA LEU A 195 2.38 8.18 -11.44
C LEU A 195 1.26 7.98 -12.49
N ARG A 196 1.52 7.12 -13.48
CA ARG A 196 0.65 6.86 -14.63
C ARG A 196 -0.18 5.60 -14.49
N SER A 197 0.43 4.56 -13.93
CA SER A 197 -0.23 3.28 -13.72
C SER A 197 0.48 2.47 -12.64
N ALA A 198 -0.27 1.55 -12.06
CA ALA A 198 0.24 0.52 -11.18
C ALA A 198 -0.56 -0.76 -11.40
N ARG A 199 0.05 -1.91 -11.15
CA ARG A 199 -0.62 -3.21 -11.13
C ARG A 199 0.12 -4.16 -10.19
N GLU A 200 -0.61 -5.16 -9.74
CA GLU A 200 -0.09 -6.27 -8.97
C GLU A 200 -0.48 -7.59 -9.64
N GLU A 201 0.40 -8.59 -9.54
CA GLU A 201 0.17 -9.95 -10.04
C GLU A 201 0.64 -10.95 -8.99
N GLU A 202 -0.24 -11.84 -8.55
CA GLU A 202 0.13 -12.93 -7.62
C GLU A 202 0.81 -14.08 -8.37
N GLU A 203 1.94 -14.52 -7.83
CA GLU A 203 2.73 -15.64 -8.34
C GLU A 203 2.81 -16.73 -7.26
N HIS A 204 2.43 -17.96 -7.64
CA HIS A 204 2.52 -19.12 -6.76
C HIS A 204 3.77 -19.93 -7.09
N THR A 205 4.58 -20.23 -6.08
CA THR A 205 5.76 -21.08 -6.26
C THR A 205 5.34 -22.54 -6.30
N THR A 206 5.36 -23.16 -7.49
CA THR A 206 5.04 -24.59 -7.66
C THR A 206 6.23 -25.48 -7.28
N TRP A 207 6.65 -25.47 -6.02
CA TRP A 207 7.64 -26.44 -5.50
C TRP A 207 6.95 -27.70 -4.94
N GLN A 208 6.13 -28.37 -5.75
CA GLN A 208 5.81 -29.77 -5.47
C GLN A 208 6.98 -30.63 -5.98
N ARG A 209 7.76 -31.20 -5.06
CA ARG A 209 8.68 -32.30 -5.38
C ARG A 209 7.87 -33.37 -6.11
N LYS A 210 8.18 -33.64 -7.39
CA LYS A 210 7.85 -34.94 -7.98
C LYS A 210 8.44 -36.00 -7.04
N PRO A 211 7.65 -36.93 -6.47
CA PRO A 211 8.24 -38.09 -5.83
C PRO A 211 9.03 -38.82 -6.92
N ALA A 212 10.31 -39.06 -6.66
CA ALA A 212 11.10 -39.95 -7.48
C ALA A 212 10.44 -41.34 -7.39
N SER A 213 9.77 -41.74 -8.46
CA SER A 213 9.39 -43.13 -8.68
C SER A 213 10.68 -43.92 -8.86
N HIS A 214 11.04 -44.67 -7.82
CA HIS A 214 12.00 -45.77 -7.87
C HIS A 214 11.33 -47.02 -8.44
#